data_AF-A0AAN8FAQ7-F1
#
_entry.id   AF-A0AAN8FAQ7-F1
#
_cell.length_a   1.000
_cell.length_b   1.000
_cell.length_c   1.000
_cell.angle_alpha   90.00
_cell.angle_beta   90.00
_cell.angle_gamma   90.00
#
_symmetry.space_group_name_H-M   'P 1'
#
loop_
_entity.id
_entity.type
_entity.pdbx_description
1 polymer ?
#
loop_
_entity_poly.entity_id
_entity_poly.type
_entity_poly.pdbx_seq_one_letter_code
_entity_poly.pdbx_strand_id
1 'polypeptide(L)'
;MKPGFTRVKDPKLIEPLPYSVFLLDRAKSYCGTDLHSVVANQLKIDRSQAKALNYSRMYGAGEVNATKTLSQAGMTMAQAAKTAKELFAVTKGTESSWRMLRKEIQPLFLKFVEERNLEGMGYYLTVDGAFYIPSYDHDLRSFTVEFEEWIIAMVTKEKPDIPHVNIVCCLYDDYSTVVRLFNGGYESATFNYLEMQTHRDVLRTPVLDCRLSESLAALPKETPDRWYFTTKYKRSVMNWLVQSSAVDFLHLLLLCMEWLCRDYDIRARFVISIHDEVRYLCPQEDAPRLALALMLSNMYVRSFISSKLGIEQLPLSVVFFSQVDCDAVLRKEVHIPCFNADGS
;
A
#
# COMPACT_ATOMS: atom_id res chain seq x y z
N MET A 1 16.69 10.40 -22.58
CA MET A 1 15.50 9.63 -23.02
C MET A 1 14.39 9.86 -22.00
N LYS A 2 13.29 10.51 -22.38
CA LYS A 2 12.13 10.69 -21.51
C LYS A 2 11.43 9.32 -21.38
N PRO A 3 11.16 8.80 -20.18
CA PRO A 3 10.33 7.61 -20.05
C PRO A 3 8.92 7.96 -20.52
N GLY A 4 8.47 7.27 -21.57
CA GLY A 4 7.13 7.41 -22.10
C GLY A 4 6.12 6.88 -21.09
N PHE A 5 5.28 7.77 -20.55
CA PHE A 5 4.11 7.39 -19.79
C PHE A 5 3.12 6.74 -20.76
N THR A 6 3.01 5.42 -20.71
CA THR A 6 1.93 4.68 -21.37
C THR A 6 0.61 5.05 -20.70
N ARG A 7 -0.24 5.69 -21.50
CA ARG A 7 -1.56 6.22 -21.15
C ARG A 7 -2.52 5.05 -20.89
N VAL A 8 -2.86 4.78 -19.63
CA VAL A 8 -4.01 3.92 -19.31
C VAL A 8 -5.26 4.79 -19.45
N LYS A 9 -6.08 4.50 -20.45
CA LYS A 9 -7.17 5.38 -20.92
C LYS A 9 -8.51 5.18 -20.21
N ASP A 10 -8.62 4.27 -19.24
CA ASP A 10 -9.92 3.95 -18.64
C ASP A 10 -9.97 4.17 -17.13
N PRO A 11 -10.83 5.08 -16.63
CA PRO A 11 -11.02 5.34 -15.20
C PRO A 11 -11.80 4.23 -14.46
N LYS A 12 -12.05 3.09 -15.11
CA LYS A 12 -12.70 1.90 -14.53
C LYS A 12 -11.72 0.83 -14.03
N LEU A 13 -10.42 1.02 -14.26
CA LEU A 13 -9.33 0.08 -13.95
C LEU A 13 -8.73 0.22 -12.54
N ILE A 14 -9.52 0.65 -11.55
CA ILE A 14 -9.02 0.74 -10.16
C ILE A 14 -9.36 -0.58 -9.44
N GLU A 15 -8.71 -1.69 -9.82
CA GLU A 15 -8.35 -2.67 -8.79
C GLU A 15 -7.41 -1.97 -7.80
N PRO A 16 -7.46 -2.28 -6.48
CA PRO A 16 -6.83 -1.44 -5.48
C PRO A 16 -5.32 -1.37 -5.73
N LEU A 17 -4.86 -0.29 -6.35
CA LEU A 17 -3.44 0.01 -6.52
C LEU A 17 -2.78 -0.04 -5.13
N PRO A 18 -1.51 -0.45 -5.02
CA PRO A 18 -0.82 -0.45 -3.74
C PRO A 18 -0.95 0.93 -3.09
N TYR A 19 -1.33 0.97 -1.81
CA TYR A 19 -1.62 2.19 -1.06
C TYR A 19 -2.87 2.99 -1.45
N SER A 20 -3.67 2.56 -2.44
CA SER A 20 -4.97 3.19 -2.76
C SER A 20 -5.88 3.25 -1.53
N VAL A 21 -5.96 2.17 -0.76
CA VAL A 21 -6.70 2.16 0.51
C VAL A 21 -6.14 3.20 1.48
N PHE A 22 -4.82 3.26 1.68
CA PHE A 22 -4.17 4.22 2.58
C PHE A 22 -4.32 5.68 2.16
N LEU A 23 -4.32 5.94 0.85
CA LEU A 23 -4.51 7.27 0.29
C LEU A 23 -5.96 7.71 0.37
N LEU A 24 -6.91 6.79 0.16
CA LEU A 24 -8.34 7.07 0.13
C LEU A 24 -9.01 6.98 1.53
N ASP A 25 -8.37 6.36 2.53
CA ASP A 25 -9.05 6.03 3.82
C ASP A 25 -9.39 7.25 4.68
N ARG A 26 -8.62 8.35 4.57
CA ARG A 26 -8.96 9.59 5.31
C ARG A 26 -10.33 10.14 4.91
N ALA A 27 -10.80 9.82 3.70
CA ALA A 27 -12.09 10.26 3.20
C ALA A 27 -13.29 9.81 4.03
N LYS A 28 -13.14 8.69 4.73
CA LYS A 28 -14.27 7.88 5.19
C LYS A 28 -14.49 7.90 6.70
N SER A 29 -13.57 8.52 7.45
CA SER A 29 -13.64 8.60 8.92
C SER A 29 -14.83 9.41 9.45
N TYR A 30 -15.39 10.32 8.64
CA TYR A 30 -16.57 11.11 8.99
C TYR A 30 -17.90 10.41 8.68
N CYS A 31 -17.87 9.38 7.83
CA CYS A 31 -19.07 8.65 7.39
C CYS A 31 -19.16 7.21 7.95
N GLY A 32 -18.24 6.82 8.84
CA GLY A 32 -18.18 5.45 9.39
C GLY A 32 -17.80 4.38 8.36
N THR A 33 -17.26 4.78 7.21
CA THR A 33 -16.86 3.88 6.11
C THR A 33 -15.35 3.68 6.03
N ASP A 34 -14.57 4.26 6.95
CA ASP A 34 -13.12 4.06 7.04
C ASP A 34 -12.82 2.62 7.44
N LEU A 35 -11.66 2.10 7.00
CA LEU A 35 -11.28 0.72 7.28
C LEU A 35 -11.40 0.37 8.76
N HIS A 36 -11.07 1.29 9.68
CA HIS A 36 -11.19 1.03 11.11
C HIS A 36 -12.65 0.84 11.55
N SER A 37 -13.58 1.64 11.02
CA SER A 37 -15.01 1.51 11.32
C SER A 37 -15.63 0.28 10.65
N VAL A 38 -15.23 -0.03 9.41
CA VAL A 38 -15.66 -1.26 8.71
C VAL A 38 -15.22 -2.51 9.46
N VAL A 39 -13.94 -2.56 9.85
CA VAL A 39 -13.38 -3.66 10.64
C VAL A 39 -14.03 -3.73 12.02
N ALA A 40 -14.22 -2.60 12.69
CA ALA A 40 -14.89 -2.54 14.00
C ALA A 40 -16.31 -3.10 13.94
N ASN A 41 -17.10 -2.68 12.93
CA ASN A 41 -18.48 -3.13 12.75
C ASN A 41 -18.54 -4.62 12.39
N GLN A 42 -17.65 -5.10 11.52
CA GLN A 42 -17.64 -6.48 11.07
C GLN A 42 -17.21 -7.44 12.19
N LEU A 43 -16.24 -7.04 13.01
CA LEU A 43 -15.70 -7.85 14.11
C LEU A 43 -16.41 -7.60 15.46
N LYS A 44 -17.33 -6.63 15.52
CA LYS A 44 -18.01 -6.17 16.73
C LYS A 44 -17.03 -5.79 17.84
N ILE A 45 -16.00 -5.02 17.49
CA ILE A 45 -14.99 -4.48 18.40
C ILE A 45 -15.04 -2.96 18.39
N ASP A 46 -14.42 -2.32 19.39
CA ASP A 46 -14.34 -0.87 19.41
C ASP A 46 -13.47 -0.34 18.28
N ARG A 47 -13.83 0.82 17.74
CA ARG A 47 -13.06 1.48 16.68
C ARG A 47 -11.61 1.76 17.10
N SER A 48 -11.37 2.11 18.37
CA SER A 48 -10.03 2.32 18.91
C SER A 48 -9.19 1.04 18.89
N GLN A 49 -9.79 -0.10 19.21
CA GLN A 49 -9.16 -1.42 19.16
C GLN A 49 -8.88 -1.82 17.71
N ALA A 50 -9.86 -1.66 16.81
CA ALA A 50 -9.69 -1.91 15.38
C ALA A 50 -8.56 -1.05 14.79
N LYS A 51 -8.47 0.22 15.20
CA LYS A 51 -7.38 1.13 14.82
C LYS A 51 -6.03 0.58 15.26
N ALA A 52 -5.85 0.24 16.53
CA ALA A 52 -4.60 -0.30 17.05
C ALA A 52 -4.19 -1.61 16.35
N LEU A 53 -5.15 -2.50 16.10
CA LEU A 53 -4.91 -3.75 15.41
C LEU A 53 -4.51 -3.54 13.94
N ASN A 54 -5.20 -2.66 13.20
CA ASN A 54 -4.86 -2.37 11.81
C ASN A 54 -3.45 -1.81 11.66
N TYR A 55 -3.06 -0.85 12.51
CA TYR A 55 -1.69 -0.31 12.52
C TYR A 55 -0.66 -1.38 12.88
N SER A 56 -0.88 -2.14 13.96
CA SER A 56 0.08 -3.17 14.37
C SER A 56 0.30 -4.22 13.27
N ARG A 57 -0.76 -4.61 12.56
CA ARG A 57 -0.72 -5.56 11.43
C ARG A 57 0.09 -5.03 10.25
N MET A 58 -0.07 -3.75 9.90
CA MET A 58 0.73 -3.11 8.84
C MET A 58 2.22 -3.09 9.17
N TYR A 59 2.56 -2.99 10.46
CA TYR A 59 3.93 -3.07 10.96
C TYR A 59 4.42 -4.51 11.24
N GLY A 60 3.71 -5.52 10.76
CA GLY A 60 4.14 -6.92 10.80
C GLY A 60 3.66 -7.71 12.01
N ALA A 61 2.71 -7.20 12.81
CA ALA A 61 2.05 -8.03 13.82
C ALA A 61 1.26 -9.17 13.14
N GLY A 62 1.45 -10.39 13.65
CA GLY A 62 0.70 -11.58 13.22
C GLY A 62 -0.52 -11.86 14.10
N GLU A 63 -1.28 -12.90 13.74
CA GLU A 63 -2.51 -13.31 14.43
C GLU A 63 -2.30 -13.57 15.93
N VAL A 64 -1.15 -14.14 16.31
CA VAL A 64 -0.82 -14.40 17.72
C VAL A 64 -0.74 -13.11 18.54
N ASN A 65 -0.13 -12.06 17.97
CA ASN A 65 -0.04 -10.77 18.65
C ASN A 65 -1.41 -10.10 18.74
N ALA A 66 -2.19 -10.13 17.64
CA ALA A 66 -3.55 -9.60 17.64
C ALA A 66 -4.45 -10.32 18.66
N THR A 67 -4.35 -11.64 18.76
CA THR A 67 -5.06 -12.46 19.76
C THR A 67 -4.69 -12.02 21.18
N LYS A 68 -3.41 -11.80 21.45
CA LYS A 68 -2.94 -11.32 22.76
C LYS A 68 -3.48 -9.93 23.08
N THR A 69 -3.45 -9.00 22.13
CA THR A 69 -4.00 -7.65 22.30
C THR A 69 -5.51 -7.67 22.56
N LEU A 70 -6.26 -8.49 21.83
CA LEU A 70 -7.70 -8.66 22.03
C LEU A 70 -8.02 -9.31 23.38
N SER A 71 -7.21 -10.28 23.82
CA SER A 71 -7.38 -10.89 25.12
C SER A 71 -7.09 -9.91 26.26
N GLN A 72 -6.06 -9.08 26.12
CA GLN A 72 -5.76 -8.00 27.07
C GLN A 72 -6.87 -6.94 27.13
N ALA A 73 -7.64 -6.78 26.05
CA ALA A 73 -8.80 -5.91 25.99
C ALA A 73 -10.08 -6.52 26.62
N GLY A 74 -9.99 -7.71 27.21
CA GLY A 74 -11.08 -8.35 27.95
C GLY A 74 -11.79 -9.49 27.22
N MET A 75 -11.34 -9.88 26.02
CA MET A 75 -11.90 -11.05 25.33
C MET A 75 -11.33 -12.37 25.86
N THR A 76 -12.16 -13.43 25.81
CA THR A 76 -11.67 -14.79 26.06
C THR A 76 -10.66 -15.19 24.98
N MET A 77 -9.66 -16.01 25.30
CA MET A 77 -8.63 -16.43 24.34
C MET A 77 -9.20 -17.09 23.08
N ALA A 78 -10.24 -17.91 23.23
CA ALA A 78 -10.91 -18.57 22.10
C ALA A 78 -11.62 -17.56 21.17
N GLN A 79 -12.33 -16.58 21.75
CA GLN A 79 -12.98 -15.52 21.00
C GLN A 79 -11.94 -14.60 20.35
N ALA A 80 -10.91 -14.21 21.08
CA ALA A 80 -9.82 -13.38 20.58
C ALA A 80 -9.11 -14.02 19.38
N ALA A 81 -8.85 -15.33 19.43
CA ALA A 81 -8.24 -16.07 18.32
C ALA A 81 -9.15 -16.10 17.09
N LYS A 82 -10.46 -16.33 17.28
CA LYS A 82 -11.45 -16.31 16.21
C LYS A 82 -11.53 -14.92 15.56
N THR A 83 -11.68 -13.87 16.37
CA THR A 83 -11.75 -12.48 15.90
C THR A 83 -10.46 -12.05 15.20
N ALA A 84 -9.30 -12.49 15.70
CA ALA A 84 -8.02 -12.24 15.02
C ALA A 84 -7.96 -12.94 13.66
N LYS A 85 -8.39 -14.20 13.55
CA LYS A 85 -8.43 -14.90 12.26
C LYS A 85 -9.38 -14.21 11.27
N GLU A 86 -10.56 -13.80 11.72
CA GLU A 86 -11.52 -13.06 10.90
C GLU A 86 -10.96 -11.69 10.47
N LEU A 87 -10.27 -10.98 11.36
CA LEU A 87 -9.59 -9.72 11.03
C LEU A 87 -8.60 -9.90 9.88
N PHE A 88 -7.72 -10.90 9.96
CA PHE A 88 -6.72 -11.12 8.93
C PHE A 88 -7.35 -11.60 7.62
N ALA A 89 -8.40 -12.43 7.67
CA ALA A 89 -9.14 -12.85 6.49
C ALA A 89 -9.83 -11.69 5.78
N VAL A 90 -10.49 -10.79 6.52
CA VAL A 90 -11.18 -9.62 5.95
C VAL A 90 -10.20 -8.61 5.36
N THR A 91 -9.06 -8.41 6.03
CA THR A 91 -8.15 -7.33 5.67
C THR A 91 -7.06 -7.78 4.69
N LYS A 92 -6.34 -8.88 4.99
CA LYS A 92 -5.33 -9.43 4.08
C LYS A 92 -5.95 -10.29 2.99
N GLY A 93 -7.04 -11.00 3.25
CA GLY A 93 -7.62 -11.94 2.29
C GLY A 93 -7.05 -13.35 2.42
N THR A 94 -7.28 -14.18 1.40
CA THR A 94 -6.76 -15.54 1.33
C THR A 94 -5.42 -15.57 0.61
N GLU A 95 -4.43 -16.22 1.22
CA GLU A 95 -3.14 -16.46 0.58
C GLU A 95 -3.29 -17.64 -0.40
N SER A 96 -2.82 -17.49 -1.62
CA SER A 96 -2.86 -18.53 -2.65
C SER A 96 -1.61 -18.49 -3.52
N SER A 97 -1.38 -19.54 -4.30
CA SER A 97 -0.22 -19.68 -5.17
C SER A 97 -0.45 -19.04 -6.54
N TRP A 98 0.45 -18.16 -6.95
CA TRP A 98 0.38 -17.41 -8.21
C TRP A 98 1.69 -17.48 -8.99
N ARG A 99 1.60 -17.27 -10.30
CA ARG A 99 2.74 -17.28 -11.23
C ARG A 99 2.80 -15.96 -11.98
N MET A 100 4.01 -15.40 -12.07
CA MET A 100 4.24 -14.13 -12.73
C MET A 100 4.37 -14.32 -14.24
N LEU A 101 3.57 -13.58 -15.01
CA LEU A 101 3.68 -13.52 -16.46
C LEU A 101 4.86 -12.66 -16.88
N ARG A 102 5.52 -13.10 -17.96
CA ARG A 102 6.62 -12.36 -18.58
C ARG A 102 6.10 -11.05 -19.19
N LYS A 103 6.90 -9.98 -19.15
CA LYS A 103 6.51 -8.64 -19.61
C LYS A 103 6.06 -8.61 -21.08
N GLU A 104 6.72 -9.38 -21.94
CA GLU A 104 6.42 -9.44 -23.37
C GLU A 104 5.06 -10.10 -23.67
N ILE A 105 4.54 -10.90 -22.74
CA ILE A 105 3.27 -11.64 -22.89
C ILE A 105 2.08 -10.84 -22.35
N GLN A 106 2.33 -9.83 -21.51
CA GLN A 106 1.27 -9.02 -20.90
C GLN A 106 0.29 -8.40 -21.90
N PRO A 107 0.70 -7.88 -23.08
CA PRO A 107 -0.24 -7.35 -24.07
C PRO A 107 -1.18 -8.43 -24.63
N LEU A 108 -0.68 -9.66 -24.82
CA LEU A 108 -1.50 -10.79 -25.27
C LEU A 108 -2.47 -11.24 -24.17
N PHE A 109 -2.01 -11.23 -22.92
CA PHE A 109 -2.86 -11.53 -21.77
C PHE A 109 -4.01 -10.51 -21.63
N LEU A 110 -3.73 -9.21 -21.76
CA LEU A 110 -4.76 -8.18 -21.72
C LEU A 110 -5.79 -8.36 -22.84
N LYS A 111 -5.33 -8.70 -24.05
CA LYS A 111 -6.23 -9.01 -25.17
C LYS A 111 -7.13 -10.21 -24.86
N PHE A 112 -6.60 -11.27 -24.25
CA PHE A 112 -7.38 -12.42 -23.81
C PHE A 112 -8.46 -12.04 -22.78
N VAL A 113 -8.09 -11.22 -21.78
CA VAL A 113 -9.02 -10.74 -20.75
C VAL A 113 -10.14 -9.90 -21.37
N GLU A 114 -9.82 -9.02 -22.33
CA GLU A 114 -10.76 -8.19 -23.06
C GLU A 114 -11.71 -9.03 -23.92
N GLU A 115 -11.19 -9.98 -24.72
CA GLU A 115 -11.99 -10.87 -25.58
C GLU A 115 -12.99 -11.72 -24.79
N ARG A 116 -12.63 -12.09 -23.56
CA ARG A 116 -13.46 -12.92 -22.68
C ARG A 116 -14.29 -12.09 -21.70
N ASN A 117 -14.18 -10.76 -21.72
CA ASN A 117 -14.86 -9.85 -20.81
C ASN A 117 -14.67 -10.23 -19.33
N LEU A 118 -13.44 -10.57 -18.95
CA LEU A 118 -13.07 -11.05 -17.62
C LEU A 118 -12.52 -9.95 -16.70
N GLU A 119 -12.61 -8.69 -17.13
CA GLU A 119 -12.10 -7.55 -16.37
C GLU A 119 -12.82 -7.40 -15.02
N GLY A 120 -12.04 -7.21 -13.94
CA GLY A 120 -12.55 -6.97 -12.59
C GLY A 120 -13.21 -8.19 -11.92
N MET A 121 -13.09 -9.38 -12.50
CA MET A 121 -13.66 -10.62 -11.92
C MET A 121 -12.72 -11.30 -10.91
N GLY A 122 -11.52 -10.75 -10.66
CA GLY A 122 -10.58 -11.26 -9.66
C GLY A 122 -9.89 -12.58 -10.02
N TYR A 123 -9.85 -12.94 -11.32
CA TYR A 123 -9.18 -14.14 -11.81
C TYR A 123 -7.66 -14.03 -11.89
N TYR A 124 -7.12 -12.81 -11.91
CA TYR A 124 -5.70 -12.51 -11.93
C TYR A 124 -5.38 -11.38 -10.95
N LEU A 125 -4.10 -11.20 -10.63
CA LEU A 125 -3.63 -10.10 -9.78
C LEU A 125 -2.65 -9.21 -10.55
N THR A 126 -2.70 -7.92 -10.25
CA THR A 126 -1.71 -6.95 -10.75
C THR A 126 -0.90 -6.41 -9.57
N VAL A 127 0.42 -6.63 -9.58
CA VAL A 127 1.32 -6.13 -8.53
C VAL A 127 2.51 -5.43 -9.18
N ASP A 128 2.66 -4.14 -8.93
CA ASP A 128 3.78 -3.31 -9.43
C ASP A 128 3.97 -3.37 -10.96
N GLY A 129 2.85 -3.39 -11.70
CA GLY A 129 2.84 -3.49 -13.17
C GLY A 129 3.12 -4.89 -13.74
N ALA A 130 3.25 -5.91 -12.90
CA ALA A 130 3.32 -7.30 -13.31
C ALA A 130 1.98 -8.00 -13.12
N PHE A 131 1.64 -8.90 -14.06
CA PHE A 131 0.44 -9.73 -13.99
C PHE A 131 0.78 -11.09 -13.41
N TYR A 132 -0.09 -11.55 -12.52
CA TYR A 132 0.02 -12.84 -11.85
C TYR A 132 -1.24 -13.65 -12.11
N ILE A 133 -1.06 -14.88 -12.58
CA ILE A 133 -2.16 -15.81 -12.82
C ILE A 133 -2.12 -16.98 -11.84
N PRO A 134 -3.26 -17.63 -11.55
CA PRO A 134 -3.33 -18.72 -10.59
C PRO A 134 -2.37 -19.86 -10.94
N SER A 135 -1.70 -20.42 -9.95
CA SER A 135 -0.93 -21.66 -10.15
C SER A 135 -1.87 -22.87 -10.28
N TYR A 136 -1.37 -24.01 -10.74
CA TYR A 136 -2.18 -25.22 -10.95
C TYR A 136 -2.76 -25.81 -9.64
N ASP A 137 -2.16 -25.48 -8.50
CA ASP A 137 -2.66 -25.82 -7.16
C ASP A 137 -3.77 -24.88 -6.65
N HIS A 138 -4.10 -23.82 -7.39
CA HIS A 138 -5.15 -22.87 -7.04
C HIS A 138 -6.54 -23.35 -7.50
N ASP A 139 -7.58 -22.98 -6.74
CA ASP A 139 -8.99 -23.21 -7.11
C ASP A 139 -9.38 -22.65 -8.49
N LEU A 140 -8.69 -21.60 -8.97
CA LEU A 140 -8.94 -20.91 -10.23
C LEU A 140 -8.06 -21.44 -11.38
N ARG A 141 -7.44 -22.61 -11.24
CA ARG A 141 -6.55 -23.19 -12.26
C ARG A 141 -7.16 -23.29 -13.66
N SER A 142 -8.49 -23.39 -13.76
CA SER A 142 -9.19 -23.44 -15.05
C SER A 142 -8.94 -22.21 -15.90
N PHE A 143 -8.80 -21.04 -15.27
CA PHE A 143 -8.47 -19.79 -15.97
C PHE A 143 -7.06 -19.84 -16.58
N THR A 144 -6.09 -20.36 -15.82
CA THR A 144 -4.71 -20.53 -16.29
C THR A 144 -4.63 -21.49 -17.47
N VAL A 145 -5.32 -22.63 -17.39
CA VAL A 145 -5.36 -23.60 -18.48
C VAL A 145 -6.03 -23.01 -19.73
N GLU A 146 -7.13 -22.27 -19.58
CA GLU A 146 -7.81 -21.64 -20.71
C GLU A 146 -6.92 -20.59 -21.41
N PHE A 147 -6.19 -19.78 -20.64
CA PHE A 147 -5.24 -18.82 -21.19
C PHE A 147 -4.08 -19.52 -21.93
N GLU A 148 -3.51 -20.56 -21.33
CA GLU A 148 -2.44 -21.35 -21.95
C GLU A 148 -2.89 -21.99 -23.27
N GLU A 149 -4.07 -22.61 -23.28
CA GLU A 149 -4.66 -23.22 -24.48
C GLU A 149 -4.95 -22.17 -25.56
N TRP A 150 -5.40 -20.97 -25.18
CA TRP A 150 -5.63 -19.87 -26.12
C TRP A 150 -4.33 -19.43 -26.81
N ILE A 151 -3.22 -19.30 -26.07
CA ILE A 151 -1.92 -18.97 -26.66
C ILE A 151 -1.40 -20.14 -27.52
N ILE A 152 -1.50 -21.38 -27.03
CA ILE A 152 -1.07 -22.56 -27.78
C ILE A 152 -1.80 -22.62 -29.13
N ALA A 153 -3.12 -22.44 -29.15
CA ALA A 153 -3.90 -22.44 -30.39
C ALA A 153 -3.43 -21.35 -31.38
N MET A 154 -3.06 -20.17 -30.86
CA MET A 154 -2.54 -19.07 -31.67
C MET A 154 -1.16 -19.39 -32.26
N VAL A 155 -0.24 -19.90 -31.44
CA VAL A 155 1.14 -20.22 -31.87
C VAL A 155 1.17 -21.42 -32.79
N THR A 156 0.41 -22.48 -32.51
CA THR A 156 0.35 -23.69 -33.35
C THR A 156 -0.19 -23.38 -34.75
N LYS A 157 -1.05 -22.36 -34.90
CA LYS A 157 -1.54 -21.90 -36.21
C LYS A 157 -0.43 -21.27 -37.07
N GLU A 158 0.52 -20.58 -36.46
CA GLU A 158 1.65 -19.95 -37.18
C GLU A 158 2.87 -20.88 -37.29
N LYS A 159 3.15 -21.66 -36.25
CA LYS A 159 4.32 -22.53 -36.12
C LYS A 159 3.93 -23.85 -35.43
N PRO A 160 3.52 -24.88 -36.19
CA PRO A 160 3.07 -26.15 -35.63
C PRO A 160 4.21 -27.01 -35.06
N ASP A 161 5.47 -26.73 -35.41
CA ASP A 161 6.63 -27.54 -35.00
C ASP A 161 7.08 -27.31 -33.56
N ILE A 162 6.54 -26.30 -32.87
CA ILE A 162 6.94 -25.96 -31.50
C ILE A 162 6.14 -26.81 -30.50
N PRO A 163 6.80 -27.59 -29.63
CA PRO A 163 6.12 -28.34 -28.58
C PRO A 163 5.34 -27.42 -27.63
N HIS A 164 4.11 -27.81 -27.28
CA HIS A 164 3.25 -27.01 -26.40
C HIS A 164 3.91 -26.66 -25.05
N VAL A 165 4.70 -27.59 -24.49
CA VAL A 165 5.44 -27.37 -23.24
C VAL A 165 6.41 -26.18 -23.32
N ASN A 166 7.07 -26.00 -24.47
CA ASN A 166 8.00 -24.88 -24.66
C ASN A 166 7.24 -23.55 -24.72
N ILE A 167 6.06 -23.54 -25.34
CA ILE A 167 5.19 -22.36 -25.41
C ILE A 167 4.81 -21.94 -24.00
N VAL A 168 4.31 -22.88 -23.19
CA VAL A 168 3.89 -22.63 -21.80
C VAL A 168 5.05 -22.12 -20.95
N CYS A 169 6.23 -22.75 -21.01
CA CYS A 169 7.39 -22.31 -20.24
C CYS A 169 7.84 -20.88 -20.60
N CYS A 170 7.63 -20.42 -21.84
CA CYS A 170 7.95 -19.06 -22.27
C CYS A 170 6.96 -17.99 -21.76
N LEU A 171 5.76 -18.37 -21.32
CA LEU A 171 4.74 -17.42 -20.85
C LEU A 171 5.13 -16.75 -19.53
N TYR A 172 5.88 -17.46 -18.71
CA TYR A 172 6.23 -17.06 -17.35
C TYR A 172 7.64 -16.46 -17.29
N ASP A 173 7.86 -15.61 -16.29
CA ASP A 173 9.20 -15.07 -16.00
C ASP A 173 10.15 -16.21 -15.59
N ASP A 174 9.71 -17.01 -14.62
CA ASP A 174 10.30 -18.29 -14.25
C ASP A 174 9.18 -19.31 -14.02
N TYR A 175 9.13 -20.34 -14.87
CA TYR A 175 8.11 -21.39 -14.80
C TYR A 175 8.17 -22.21 -13.50
N SER A 176 9.32 -22.28 -12.84
CA SER A 176 9.46 -23.04 -11.59
C SER A 176 9.07 -22.23 -10.35
N THR A 177 9.09 -20.90 -10.47
CA THR A 177 8.84 -20.00 -9.34
C THR A 177 7.35 -19.75 -9.15
N VAL A 178 6.87 -20.09 -7.96
CA VAL A 178 5.51 -19.80 -7.48
C VAL A 178 5.62 -18.80 -6.34
N VAL A 179 4.81 -17.75 -6.40
CA VAL A 179 4.74 -16.71 -5.36
C VAL A 179 3.42 -16.87 -4.61
N ARG A 180 3.47 -16.73 -3.30
CA ARG A 180 2.26 -16.68 -2.48
C ARG A 180 1.80 -15.24 -2.36
N LEU A 181 0.58 -14.96 -2.81
CA LEU A 181 -0.03 -13.63 -2.78
C LEU A 181 -1.44 -13.73 -2.21
N PHE A 182 -1.87 -12.64 -1.60
CA PHE A 182 -3.20 -12.52 -1.02
C PHE A 182 -4.23 -12.03 -2.06
N ASN A 183 -5.46 -12.54 -1.97
CA ASN A 183 -6.59 -12.07 -2.77
C ASN A 183 -7.86 -11.93 -1.90
N GLY A 184 -8.78 -11.05 -2.30
CA GLY A 184 -10.12 -10.92 -1.69
C GLY A 184 -10.19 -10.15 -0.37
N GLY A 185 -9.08 -9.62 0.15
CA GLY A 185 -9.07 -8.73 1.31
C GLY A 185 -9.00 -7.26 0.93
N TYR A 186 -9.44 -6.38 1.84
CA TYR A 186 -9.42 -4.93 1.59
C TYR A 186 -8.04 -4.37 1.26
N GLU A 187 -6.97 -4.91 1.86
CA GLU A 187 -5.60 -4.41 1.69
C GLU A 187 -4.68 -5.43 1.00
N SER A 188 -5.24 -6.50 0.41
CA SER A 188 -4.46 -7.58 -0.23
C SER A 188 -3.38 -7.02 -1.16
N ALA A 189 -3.73 -6.06 -2.01
CA ALA A 189 -2.80 -5.44 -2.94
C ALA A 189 -1.63 -4.71 -2.26
N THR A 190 -1.87 -4.06 -1.11
CA THR A 190 -0.78 -3.39 -0.37
C THR A 190 0.15 -4.42 0.27
N PHE A 191 -0.40 -5.50 0.84
CA PHE A 191 0.44 -6.58 1.36
C PHE A 191 1.22 -7.25 0.25
N ASN A 192 0.59 -7.59 -0.88
CA ASN A 192 1.26 -8.17 -2.04
C ASN A 192 2.41 -7.31 -2.54
N TYR A 193 2.17 -6.00 -2.66
CA TYR A 193 3.22 -5.06 -3.03
C TYR A 193 4.39 -5.09 -2.04
N LEU A 194 4.11 -4.95 -0.75
CA LEU A 194 5.14 -4.97 0.30
C LEU A 194 5.93 -6.29 0.29
N GLU A 195 5.25 -7.42 0.13
CA GLU A 195 5.89 -8.73 0.03
C GLU A 195 6.79 -8.84 -1.19
N MET A 196 6.34 -8.39 -2.36
CA MET A 196 7.15 -8.38 -3.57
C MET A 196 8.37 -7.48 -3.44
N GLN A 197 8.27 -6.35 -2.74
CA GLN A 197 9.42 -5.49 -2.49
C GLN A 197 10.48 -6.19 -1.62
N THR A 198 10.11 -7.04 -0.65
CA THR A 198 11.09 -7.70 0.24
C THR A 198 12.05 -8.64 -0.49
N HIS A 199 11.71 -9.10 -1.69
CA HIS A 199 12.55 -9.98 -2.49
C HIS A 199 13.54 -9.24 -3.39
N ARG A 200 13.50 -7.90 -3.41
CA ARG A 200 14.41 -7.09 -4.24
C ARG A 200 15.81 -7.01 -3.63
N ASP A 201 16.81 -7.07 -4.50
CA ASP A 201 18.20 -6.86 -4.14
C ASP A 201 18.48 -5.39 -3.74
N VAL A 202 17.70 -4.45 -4.28
CA VAL A 202 17.75 -3.03 -3.91
C VAL A 202 16.36 -2.58 -3.47
N LEU A 203 16.22 -2.34 -2.18
CA LEU A 203 14.99 -1.79 -1.61
C LEU A 203 14.94 -0.28 -1.82
N ARG A 204 13.79 0.20 -2.30
CA ARG A 204 13.52 1.61 -2.53
C ARG A 204 12.13 2.00 -2.08
N THR A 205 11.95 3.25 -1.70
CA THR A 205 10.62 3.78 -1.38
C THR A 205 9.78 3.94 -2.65
N PRO A 206 8.46 3.70 -2.58
CA PRO A 206 7.56 3.73 -3.74
C PRO A 206 7.38 5.11 -4.37
N VAL A 207 7.55 6.18 -3.59
CA VAL A 207 7.21 7.54 -4.01
C VAL A 207 8.41 8.26 -4.60
N LEU A 208 9.50 8.37 -3.83
CA LEU A 208 10.71 9.10 -4.22
C LEU A 208 11.81 8.20 -4.79
N ASP A 209 11.62 6.89 -4.82
CA ASP A 209 12.63 5.92 -5.24
C ASP A 209 13.93 6.01 -4.38
N CYS A 210 13.80 6.47 -3.13
CA CYS A 210 14.90 6.59 -2.19
C CYS A 210 15.40 5.20 -1.79
N ARG A 211 16.70 4.94 -1.90
CA ARG A 211 17.29 3.66 -1.51
C ARG A 211 17.27 3.50 0.02
N LEU A 212 16.73 2.38 0.49
CA LEU A 212 16.82 1.96 1.90
C LEU A 212 18.21 1.39 2.20
N SER A 213 18.58 1.36 3.49
CA SER A 213 19.84 0.78 3.94
C SER A 213 20.09 -0.62 3.37
N GLU A 214 21.30 -0.87 2.89
CA GLU A 214 21.72 -2.16 2.33
C GLU A 214 21.58 -3.30 3.35
N SER A 215 21.67 -3.00 4.64
CA SER A 215 21.44 -3.95 5.73
C SER A 215 20.03 -4.53 5.78
N LEU A 216 19.06 -3.88 5.14
CA LEU A 216 17.67 -4.35 5.05
C LEU A 216 17.40 -5.12 3.75
N ALA A 217 18.27 -5.02 2.75
CA ALA A 217 18.08 -5.64 1.45
C ALA A 217 18.23 -7.17 1.52
N ALA A 218 17.69 -7.86 0.52
CA ALA A 218 17.90 -9.29 0.39
C ALA A 218 19.40 -9.57 0.22
N LEU A 219 19.91 -10.60 0.93
CA LEU A 219 21.30 -11.03 0.77
C LEU A 219 21.56 -11.47 -0.69
N PRO A 220 22.80 -11.44 -1.19
CA PRO A 220 23.13 -11.95 -2.52
C PRO A 220 22.69 -13.42 -2.73
N LYS A 221 22.44 -13.80 -4.00
CA LYS A 221 21.96 -15.15 -4.35
C LYS A 221 22.86 -16.28 -3.85
N GLU A 222 24.16 -16.02 -3.76
CA GLU A 222 25.18 -17.00 -3.38
C GLU A 222 25.33 -17.18 -1.87
N THR A 223 24.71 -16.31 -1.06
CA THR A 223 24.85 -16.37 0.40
C THR A 223 24.05 -17.55 0.98
N PRO A 224 24.69 -18.49 1.72
CA PRO A 224 24.02 -19.70 2.21
C PRO A 224 22.74 -19.46 3.03
N ASP A 225 22.74 -18.41 3.86
CA ASP A 225 21.63 -18.10 4.78
C ASP A 225 20.60 -17.12 4.19
N ARG A 226 20.62 -16.85 2.88
CA ARG A 226 19.72 -15.89 2.22
C ARG A 226 18.25 -16.13 2.54
N TRP A 227 17.80 -17.37 2.43
CA TRP A 227 16.40 -17.73 2.64
C TRP A 227 15.98 -17.58 4.11
N TYR A 228 16.87 -17.95 5.03
CA TYR A 228 16.66 -17.78 6.47
C TYR A 228 16.59 -16.30 6.84
N PHE A 229 17.52 -15.48 6.35
CA PHE A 229 17.52 -14.02 6.57
C PHE A 229 16.23 -13.38 6.06
N THR A 230 15.86 -13.67 4.81
CA THR A 230 14.65 -13.12 4.18
C THR A 230 13.42 -13.48 4.99
N THR A 231 13.27 -14.75 5.38
CA THR A 231 12.12 -15.22 6.17
C THR A 231 12.08 -14.62 7.57
N LYS A 232 13.23 -14.55 8.26
CA LYS A 232 13.33 -14.06 9.63
C LYS A 232 13.05 -12.56 9.74
N TYR A 233 13.59 -11.77 8.82
CA TYR A 233 13.54 -10.31 8.86
C TYR A 233 12.47 -9.69 7.94
N LYS A 234 11.72 -10.49 7.16
CA LYS A 234 10.62 -10.03 6.28
C LYS A 234 9.75 -8.96 6.93
N ARG A 235 9.28 -9.22 8.16
CA ARG A 235 8.42 -8.29 8.92
C ARG A 235 9.10 -6.96 9.22
N SER A 236 10.36 -6.99 9.64
CA SER A 236 11.15 -5.79 9.92
C SER A 236 11.40 -4.98 8.65
N VAL A 237 11.71 -5.65 7.54
CA VAL A 237 11.93 -5.01 6.23
C VAL A 237 10.64 -4.32 5.75
N MET A 238 9.49 -5.01 5.80
CA MET A 238 8.19 -4.42 5.45
C MET A 238 7.87 -3.19 6.31
N ASN A 239 8.12 -3.26 7.62
CA ASN A 239 7.91 -2.14 8.53
C ASN A 239 8.78 -0.93 8.15
N TRP A 240 10.08 -1.14 7.92
CA TRP A 240 10.98 -0.08 7.47
C TRP A 240 10.58 0.52 6.13
N LEU A 241 10.05 -0.28 5.20
CA LEU A 241 9.55 0.20 3.91
C LEU A 241 8.34 1.14 4.10
N VAL A 242 7.37 0.75 4.94
CA VAL A 242 6.20 1.60 5.25
C VAL A 242 6.64 2.89 5.94
N GLN A 243 7.52 2.82 6.94
CA GLN A 243 8.00 4.00 7.65
C GLN A 243 8.82 4.94 6.76
N SER A 244 9.71 4.40 5.93
CA SER A 244 10.49 5.20 4.97
C SER A 244 9.59 5.89 3.95
N SER A 245 8.50 5.24 3.53
CA SER A 245 7.49 5.84 2.66
C SER A 245 6.75 7.01 3.32
N ALA A 246 6.51 6.94 4.64
CA ALA A 246 5.93 8.07 5.38
C ALA A 246 6.91 9.25 5.48
N VAL A 247 8.21 8.98 5.55
CA VAL A 247 9.27 10.01 5.52
C VAL A 247 9.33 10.70 4.16
N ASP A 248 9.12 9.99 3.04
CA ASP A 248 9.00 10.60 1.71
C ASP A 248 7.87 11.65 1.69
N PHE A 249 6.71 11.33 2.28
CA PHE A 249 5.60 12.26 2.39
C PHE A 249 6.00 13.51 3.18
N LEU A 250 6.66 13.33 4.33
CA LEU A 250 7.12 14.42 5.18
C LEU A 250 8.09 15.34 4.41
N HIS A 251 9.11 14.77 3.75
CA HIS A 251 10.08 15.54 2.99
C HIS A 251 9.42 16.36 1.88
N LEU A 252 8.49 15.76 1.13
CA LEU A 252 7.73 16.46 0.10
C LEU A 252 6.89 17.60 0.69
N LEU A 253 6.25 17.37 1.84
CA LEU A 253 5.44 18.39 2.52
C LEU A 253 6.30 19.56 3.00
N LEU A 254 7.44 19.29 3.64
CA LEU A 254 8.37 20.32 4.09
C LEU A 254 8.95 21.12 2.92
N LEU A 255 9.29 20.44 1.81
CA LEU A 255 9.79 21.10 0.60
C LEU A 255 8.73 22.01 -0.03
N CYS A 256 7.47 21.55 -0.13
CA CYS A 256 6.36 22.36 -0.62
C CYS A 256 6.09 23.58 0.27
N MET A 257 6.15 23.39 1.60
CA MET A 257 5.99 24.47 2.56
C MET A 257 7.09 25.51 2.44
N GLU A 258 8.35 25.09 2.39
CA GLU A 258 9.49 25.99 2.20
C GLU A 258 9.35 26.78 0.89
N TRP A 259 8.95 26.11 -0.19
CA TRP A 259 8.71 26.75 -1.48
C TRP A 259 7.60 27.81 -1.42
N LEU A 260 6.44 27.48 -0.87
CA LEU A 260 5.31 28.41 -0.75
C LEU A 260 5.63 29.58 0.19
N CYS A 261 6.31 29.32 1.31
CA CYS A 261 6.70 30.38 2.23
C CYS A 261 7.66 31.37 1.56
N ARG A 262 8.60 30.88 0.74
CA ARG A 262 9.54 31.73 0.01
C ARG A 262 8.87 32.49 -1.14
N ASP A 263 8.00 31.84 -1.91
CA ASP A 263 7.36 32.43 -3.09
C ASP A 263 6.38 33.55 -2.70
N TYR A 264 5.65 33.35 -1.60
CA TYR A 264 4.65 34.30 -1.12
C TYR A 264 5.14 35.20 0.01
N ASP A 265 6.40 35.15 0.41
CA ASP A 265 6.94 35.93 1.55
C ASP A 265 6.10 35.73 2.83
N ILE A 266 5.90 34.46 3.21
CA ILE A 266 5.24 34.08 4.47
C ILE A 266 6.34 33.84 5.49
N ARG A 267 6.39 34.66 6.53
CA ARG A 267 7.39 34.51 7.60
C ARG A 267 7.01 33.33 8.49
N ALA A 268 7.55 32.17 8.16
CA ALA A 268 7.37 30.96 8.95
C ALA A 268 8.70 30.23 9.15
N ARG A 269 8.82 29.57 10.29
CA ARG A 269 9.97 28.73 10.63
C ARG A 269 9.48 27.34 10.98
N PHE A 270 10.00 26.32 10.31
CA PHE A 270 9.80 24.94 10.73
C PHE A 270 10.41 24.72 12.12
N VAL A 271 9.62 24.19 13.06
CA VAL A 271 10.05 23.96 14.45
C VAL A 271 10.33 22.49 14.68
N ILE A 272 9.33 21.64 14.43
CA ILE A 272 9.42 20.22 14.74
C ILE A 272 8.42 19.41 13.91
N SER A 273 8.81 18.17 13.61
CA SER A 273 7.92 17.12 13.12
C SER A 273 7.89 15.98 14.14
N ILE A 274 6.70 15.63 14.64
CA ILE A 274 6.50 14.52 15.58
C ILE A 274 5.39 13.64 15.03
N HIS A 275 5.68 12.36 14.79
CA HIS A 275 4.72 11.41 14.20
C HIS A 275 4.11 11.93 12.90
N ASP A 276 2.80 12.22 12.90
CA ASP A 276 2.02 12.76 11.80
C ASP A 276 1.76 14.27 11.91
N GLU A 277 2.42 14.95 12.85
CA GLU A 277 2.31 16.39 13.08
C GLU A 277 3.55 17.12 12.57
N VAL A 278 3.31 18.25 11.90
CA VAL A 278 4.35 19.19 11.46
C VAL A 278 3.99 20.57 11.99
N ARG A 279 4.90 21.18 12.76
CA ARG A 279 4.65 22.45 13.44
C ARG A 279 5.59 23.54 12.94
N TYR A 280 5.00 24.70 12.72
CA TYR A 280 5.67 25.91 12.28
C TYR A 280 5.39 27.04 13.26
N LEU A 281 6.37 27.94 13.40
CA LEU A 281 6.23 29.20 14.12
C LEU A 281 6.10 30.32 13.10
N CYS A 282 5.12 31.22 13.28
CA CYS A 282 4.94 32.40 12.45
C CYS A 282 4.38 33.57 13.26
N PRO A 283 4.55 34.82 12.79
CA PRO A 283 3.81 35.97 13.29
C PRO A 283 2.31 35.79 13.12
N GLN A 284 1.51 36.43 13.99
CA GLN A 284 0.06 36.28 13.99
C GLN A 284 -0.59 36.73 12.68
N GLU A 285 -0.02 37.75 12.04
CA GLU A 285 -0.44 38.25 10.73
C GLU A 285 -0.28 37.24 9.59
N ASP A 286 0.69 36.34 9.69
CA ASP A 286 1.00 35.33 8.66
C ASP A 286 0.32 33.98 8.93
N ALA A 287 -0.29 33.79 10.11
CA ALA A 287 -0.91 32.51 10.49
C ALA A 287 -1.99 32.01 9.50
N PRO A 288 -2.93 32.83 9.00
CA PRO A 288 -3.90 32.37 7.99
C PRO A 288 -3.24 32.00 6.66
N ARG A 289 -2.19 32.72 6.26
CA ARG A 289 -1.45 32.49 5.01
C ARG A 289 -0.68 31.17 5.09
N LEU A 290 -0.05 30.92 6.23
CA LEU A 290 0.68 29.70 6.51
C LEU A 290 -0.27 28.48 6.58
N ALA A 291 -1.44 28.63 7.21
CA ALA A 291 -2.44 27.58 7.27
C ALA A 291 -2.92 27.18 5.85
N LEU A 292 -3.14 28.16 4.97
CA LEU A 292 -3.45 27.92 3.57
C LEU A 292 -2.29 27.23 2.84
N ALA A 293 -1.05 27.68 3.05
CA ALA A 293 0.12 27.03 2.47
C ALA A 293 0.24 25.56 2.89
N LEU A 294 -0.10 25.23 4.14
CA LEU A 294 -0.10 23.86 4.64
C LEU A 294 -1.17 23.00 3.96
N MET A 295 -2.38 23.53 3.81
CA MET A 295 -3.46 22.86 3.07
C MET A 295 -3.07 22.59 1.60
N LEU A 296 -2.52 23.60 0.92
CA LEU A 296 -2.06 23.47 -0.47
C LEU A 296 -0.89 22.50 -0.61
N SER A 297 0.05 22.51 0.35
CA SER A 297 1.15 21.55 0.37
C SER A 297 0.64 20.11 0.48
N ASN A 298 -0.32 19.84 1.38
CA ASN A 298 -0.91 18.50 1.47
C ASN A 298 -1.63 18.08 0.18
N MET A 299 -2.34 19.01 -0.47
CA MET A 299 -2.91 18.76 -1.80
C MET A 299 -1.83 18.37 -2.81
N TYR A 300 -0.79 19.19 -2.99
CA TYR A 300 0.26 18.94 -4.00
C TYR A 300 1.00 17.63 -3.75
N VAL A 301 1.38 17.35 -2.51
CA VAL A 301 2.08 16.11 -2.15
C VAL A 301 1.20 14.90 -2.43
N ARG A 302 -0.08 14.95 -2.04
CA ARG A 302 -0.99 13.84 -2.29
C ARG A 302 -1.29 13.65 -3.77
N SER A 303 -1.45 14.73 -4.53
CA SER A 303 -1.61 14.66 -5.98
C SER A 303 -0.39 14.04 -6.65
N PHE A 304 0.82 14.41 -6.22
CA PHE A 304 2.06 13.82 -6.71
C PHE A 304 2.15 12.33 -6.39
N ILE A 305 1.86 11.93 -5.16
CA ILE A 305 1.88 10.52 -4.74
C ILE A 305 0.84 9.71 -5.51
N SER A 306 -0.39 10.21 -5.64
CA SER A 306 -1.44 9.56 -6.45
C SER A 306 -0.97 9.36 -7.89
N SER A 307 -0.43 10.41 -8.51
CA SER A 307 0.09 10.33 -9.89
C SER A 307 1.25 9.33 -10.02
N LYS A 308 2.15 9.26 -9.04
CA LYS A 308 3.24 8.26 -9.01
C LYS A 308 2.75 6.83 -8.93
N LEU A 309 1.62 6.62 -8.25
CA LEU A 309 0.97 5.32 -8.13
C LEU A 309 0.00 5.03 -9.30
N GLY A 310 -0.05 5.90 -10.32
CA GLY A 310 -0.95 5.73 -11.46
C GLY A 310 -2.41 6.09 -11.18
N ILE A 311 -2.69 6.76 -10.05
CA ILE A 311 -4.02 7.26 -9.69
C ILE A 311 -4.13 8.72 -10.16
N GLU A 312 -4.98 8.98 -11.14
CA GLU A 312 -5.17 10.33 -11.69
C GLU A 312 -6.20 11.16 -10.89
N GLN A 313 -6.97 10.52 -10.02
CA GLN A 313 -7.99 11.18 -9.19
C GLN A 313 -7.53 11.33 -7.74
N LEU A 314 -7.91 12.44 -7.10
CA LEU A 314 -7.69 12.67 -5.67
C LEU A 314 -9.00 13.07 -4.99
N PRO A 315 -9.51 12.30 -4.01
CA PRO A 315 -10.76 12.64 -3.34
C PRO A 315 -10.62 13.92 -2.49
N LEU A 316 -11.63 14.77 -2.52
CA LEU A 316 -11.66 16.05 -1.80
C LEU A 316 -11.32 15.93 -0.30
N SER A 317 -11.87 14.91 0.34
CA SER A 317 -11.70 14.62 1.77
C SER A 317 -10.29 14.17 2.17
N VAL A 318 -9.44 13.90 1.18
CA VAL A 318 -8.03 13.55 1.33
C VAL A 318 -7.14 14.76 1.01
N VAL A 319 -7.61 15.63 0.09
CA VAL A 319 -6.92 16.84 -0.37
C VAL A 319 -6.64 17.81 0.77
N PHE A 320 -7.64 18.05 1.62
CA PHE A 320 -7.55 19.05 2.68
C PHE A 320 -7.49 18.40 4.06
N PHE A 321 -6.75 19.02 4.98
CA PHE A 321 -6.85 18.70 6.39
C PHE A 321 -8.25 19.05 6.90
N SER A 322 -8.72 18.34 7.92
CA SER A 322 -9.97 18.68 8.61
C SER A 322 -9.89 20.08 9.22
N GLN A 323 -8.75 20.41 9.81
CA GLN A 323 -8.43 21.71 10.35
C GLN A 323 -6.90 21.89 10.40
N VAL A 324 -6.45 23.14 10.48
CA VAL A 324 -5.07 23.49 10.79
C VAL A 324 -5.09 24.26 12.11
N ASP A 325 -4.48 23.67 13.13
CA ASP A 325 -4.47 24.23 14.47
C ASP A 325 -3.45 25.37 14.57
N CYS A 326 -3.91 26.53 15.06
CA CYS A 326 -3.08 27.71 15.31
C CYS A 326 -3.16 28.06 16.79
N ASP A 327 -2.02 28.15 17.46
CA ASP A 327 -1.95 28.39 18.90
C ASP A 327 -0.66 29.11 19.29
N ALA A 328 -0.69 29.82 20.42
CA ALA A 328 0.49 30.38 21.07
C ALA A 328 1.19 29.35 21.98
N VAL A 329 0.49 28.27 22.35
CA VAL A 329 1.00 27.21 23.25
C VAL A 329 1.17 25.89 22.52
N LEU A 330 2.26 25.17 22.82
CA LEU A 330 2.50 23.85 22.27
C LEU A 330 1.65 22.79 22.98
N ARG A 331 0.51 22.44 22.40
CA ARG A 331 -0.37 21.35 22.86
C ARG A 331 -0.92 20.52 21.71
N LYS A 332 -1.54 19.38 22.02
CA LYS A 332 -2.08 18.45 21.02
C LYS A 332 -3.40 18.94 20.41
N GLU A 333 -4.32 19.39 21.26
CA GLU A 333 -5.60 19.96 20.82
C GLU A 333 -5.73 21.36 21.40
N VAL A 334 -6.06 22.33 20.55
CA VAL A 334 -6.10 23.76 20.93
C VAL A 334 -7.19 24.08 21.96
N HIS A 335 -8.19 23.21 22.08
CA HIS A 335 -9.31 23.38 23.02
C HIS A 335 -8.98 22.89 24.44
N ILE A 336 -7.94 22.08 24.60
CA ILE A 336 -7.61 21.48 25.90
C ILE A 336 -6.90 22.52 26.77
N PRO A 337 -7.45 22.85 27.96
CA PRO A 337 -6.77 23.74 28.89
C PRO A 337 -5.43 23.13 29.32
N CYS A 338 -4.38 23.94 29.27
CA CYS A 338 -3.06 23.53 29.74
C CYS A 338 -2.96 23.90 31.22
N PHE A 339 -3.00 22.90 32.10
CA PHE A 339 -2.72 23.09 33.51
C PHE A 339 -1.24 22.86 33.76
N ASN A 340 -0.67 23.61 34.69
CA ASN A 340 0.66 23.35 35.22
C ASN A 340 0.68 22.00 35.96
N ALA A 341 1.88 21.48 36.24
CA ALA A 341 2.04 20.20 36.95
C ALA A 341 1.43 20.21 38.36
N ASP A 342 1.20 21.38 38.94
CA ASP A 342 0.52 21.59 40.23
C ASP A 342 -1.01 21.71 40.11
N GLY A 343 -1.56 21.62 38.90
CA GLY A 343 -2.99 21.74 38.61
C GLY A 343 -3.50 23.17 38.48
N SER A 344 -2.62 24.18 38.46
CA SER A 344 -2.98 25.60 38.22
C SER A 344 -3.17 25.96 36.75
#